data_AF-E9IJ59-F1
#
_entry.id   AF-E9IJ59-F1
#
_cell.length_a   1.000
_cell.length_b   1.000
_cell.length_c   1.000
_cell.angle_alpha   90.00
_cell.angle_beta   90.00
_cell.angle_gamma   90.00
#
_symmetry.space_group_name_H-M   'P 1'
#
loop_
_entity.id
_entity.type
_entity.pdbx_description
1 polymer ?
#
loop_
_entity_poly.entity_id
_entity_poly.type
_entity_poly.pdbx_seq_one_letter_code
_entity_poly.pdbx_strand_id
1 'polypeptide(L)' 'MMPLTPVLLDIVIPLNESRQRFFAVEVDSTVNRDKYFLPFHCYFSSIILVGGVIAIGVDTMHVVCTAHGCSLFAAIR' A
#
# COMPACT_ATOMS: atom_id res chain seq x y z
N MET A 1 8.05 5.38 -2.58
CA MET A 1 9.38 5.21 -3.20
C MET A 1 10.56 5.44 -2.24
N MET A 2 10.42 6.19 -1.14
CA MET A 2 11.50 6.36 -0.14
C MET A 2 12.07 5.08 0.53
N PRO A 3 11.32 3.96 0.77
CA PRO A 3 11.87 2.84 1.53
C PRO A 3 12.72 1.83 0.73
N LEU A 4 12.63 1.77 -0.61
CA LEU A 4 13.43 0.83 -1.42
C LEU A 4 14.81 1.36 -1.82
N THR A 5 15.01 2.68 -1.74
CA THR A 5 16.27 3.34 -2.07
C THR A 5 17.50 2.70 -1.40
N PRO A 6 17.52 2.41 -0.08
CA PRO A 6 18.68 1.76 0.54
C PRO A 6 18.95 0.35 0.00
N VAL A 7 17.90 -0.42 -0.34
CA VAL A 7 18.05 -1.77 -0.91
C VAL A 7 18.67 -1.72 -2.31
N LEU A 8 18.22 -0.79 -3.16
CA LEU A 8 18.81 -0.60 -4.49
C LEU A 8 20.26 -0.12 -4.40
N LEU A 9 20.54 0.80 -3.48
CA LEU A 9 21.90 1.29 -3.23
C LEU A 9 22.84 0.19 -2.71
N ASP A 10 22.36 -0.77 -1.93
CA ASP A 10 23.16 -1.92 -1.47
C ASP A 10 23.59 -2.83 -2.64
N ILE A 11 22.82 -2.87 -3.74
CA ILE A 11 23.16 -3.64 -4.94
C ILE A 11 24.13 -2.87 -5.84
N VAL A 12 23.87 -1.57 -6.05
CA VAL A 12 24.64 -0.76 -7.02
C VAL A 12 25.94 -0.23 -6.42
N ILE A 13 25.93 0.17 -5.14
CA ILE A 13 27.06 0.78 -4.43
C ILE A 13 27.14 0.17 -3.02
N PRO A 14 27.67 -1.06 -2.88
CA PRO A 14 27.76 -1.72 -1.58
C PRO A 14 28.66 -0.92 -0.63
N LEU A 15 28.20 -0.75 0.61
CA LEU A 15 28.96 -0.16 1.72
C LEU A 15 29.40 -1.26 2.67
N ASN A 16 30.50 -1.03 3.39
CA ASN A 16 30.99 -1.95 4.42
C ASN A 16 30.11 -1.92 5.69
N GLU A 17 29.33 -0.84 5.86
CA GLU A 17 28.35 -0.64 6.94
C GLU A 17 26.93 -0.73 6.41
N SER A 18 25.98 -1.16 7.26
CA SER A 18 24.56 -1.26 6.85
C SER A 18 23.91 0.11 6.73
N ARG A 19 23.16 0.33 5.65
CA ARG A 19 22.39 1.57 5.46
C ARG A 19 21.17 1.59 6.39
N GLN A 20 20.93 2.74 7.04
CA GLN A 20 19.77 2.93 7.91
C GLN A 20 18.47 2.83 7.10
N ARG A 21 17.57 1.92 7.51
CA ARG A 21 16.29 1.67 6.82
C ARG A 21 15.14 2.33 7.59
N PHE A 22 14.35 3.14 6.90
CA PHE A 22 13.17 3.77 7.48
C PHE A 22 11.94 2.86 7.32
N PHE A 23 11.36 2.44 8.43
CA PHE A 23 10.12 1.67 8.44
C PHE A 23 8.93 2.61 8.55
N ALA A 24 7.93 2.44 7.68
CA ALA A 24 6.71 3.24 7.72
C ALA A 24 5.78 2.88 8.90
N VAL A 25 5.99 1.71 9.52
CA VAL A 25 5.19 1.21 10.64
C VAL A 25 6.15 0.61 11.67
N GLU A 26 6.05 1.07 12.92
CA GLU A 26 6.82 0.55 14.04
C GLU A 26 6.22 -0.79 14.49
N VAL A 27 6.92 -1.89 14.17
CA VAL A 27 6.54 -3.24 14.66
C VAL A 27 7.45 -3.67 15.79
N ASP A 28 6.91 -4.40 16.75
CA ASP A 28 7.62 -4.72 17.99
C ASP A 28 8.92 -5.52 17.76
N SER A 29 9.90 -5.24 18.60
CA SER A 29 11.35 -5.33 18.37
C SER A 29 11.95 -6.75 18.42
N THR A 30 11.12 -7.79 18.49
CA THR A 30 11.58 -9.17 18.72
C THR A 30 12.00 -9.88 17.44
N VAL A 31 11.60 -9.37 16.28
CA VAL A 31 11.96 -9.91 14.96
C VAL A 31 13.06 -9.05 14.33
N ASN A 32 14.17 -9.68 13.93
CA ASN A 32 15.33 -9.00 13.37
C ASN A 32 14.95 -8.16 12.12
N ARG A 33 14.84 -6.85 12.30
CA ARG A 33 14.31 -5.87 11.34
C ARG A 33 15.07 -5.90 10.01
N ASP A 34 16.37 -6.13 10.04
CA ASP A 34 17.22 -6.10 8.84
C ASP A 34 16.99 -7.31 7.93
N LYS A 35 16.63 -8.46 8.51
CA LYS A 35 16.38 -9.68 7.74
C LYS A 35 14.98 -9.68 7.09
N TYR A 36 14.02 -8.98 7.70
CA TYR A 36 12.61 -9.03 7.28
C TYR A 36 12.08 -7.71 6.70
N PHE A 37 12.95 -6.71 6.46
CA PHE A 37 12.57 -5.43 5.87
C PHE A 37 11.79 -5.59 4.55
N LEU A 38 12.31 -6.36 3.59
CA LEU A 38 11.72 -6.50 2.27
C LEU A 38 10.37 -7.27 2.30
N PRO A 39 10.26 -8.45 2.96
CA PRO A 39 8.98 -9.13 3.11
C PRO A 39 7.91 -8.27 3.79
N PHE A 40 8.29 -7.55 4.85
CA PHE A 40 7.38 -6.68 5.59
C PHE A 40 6.92 -5.50 4.73
N HIS A 41 7.84 -4.84 4.04
CA HIS A 41 7.51 -3.75 3.13
C HIS A 41 6.54 -4.20 2.02
N CYS A 42 6.78 -5.37 1.42
CA CYS A 42 5.88 -5.95 0.41
C CYS A 42 4.48 -6.24 0.99
N TYR A 43 4.41 -6.81 2.19
CA TYR A 43 3.15 -7.12 2.87
C TYR A 43 2.32 -5.88 3.19
N PHE A 44 2.94 -4.84 3.74
CA PHE A 44 2.22 -3.58 4.03
C PHE A 44 1.78 -2.88 2.75
N SER A 45 2.64 -2.88 1.72
CA SER A 45 2.30 -2.28 0.44
C SER A 45 1.15 -3.01 -0.24
N SER A 46 1.10 -4.34 -0.17
CA SER A 46 0.00 -5.12 -0.74
C SER A 46 -1.31 -4.88 0.03
N ILE A 47 -1.28 -4.80 1.36
CA ILE A 47 -2.47 -4.45 2.16
C ILE A 47 -3.02 -3.09 1.76
N ILE A 48 -2.16 -2.07 1.68
CA ILE A 48 -2.57 -0.71 1.31
C ILE A 48 -3.15 -0.69 -0.10
N LEU A 49 -2.52 -1.39 -1.04
CA LEU A 49 -2.99 -1.47 -2.42
C LEU A 49 -4.36 -2.15 -2.51
N VAL A 50 -4.51 -3.32 -1.89
CA VAL A 50 -5.77 -4.08 -1.90
C VAL A 50 -6.87 -3.29 -1.21
N GLY A 51 -6.60 -2.72 -0.04
CA GLY A 51 -7.55 -1.88 0.68
C GLY A 51 -8.00 -0.67 -0.13
N GLY A 52 -7.06 0.00 -0.82
CA GLY A 52 -7.37 1.12 -1.69
C GLY A 52 -8.26 0.73 -2.88
N VAL A 53 -7.96 -0.38 -3.55
CA VAL A 53 -8.77 -0.89 -4.66
C VAL A 53 -10.19 -1.23 -4.20
N ILE A 54 -10.33 -1.88 -3.03
CA ILE A 54 -11.64 -2.20 -2.46
C ILE A 54 -12.42 -0.91 -2.16
N ALA A 55 -11.80 0.07 -1.50
CA ALA A 55 -12.46 1.33 -1.17
C ALA A 55 -12.96 2.06 -2.44
N ILE A 56 -12.09 2.22 -3.44
CA ILE A 56 -12.45 2.84 -4.72
C ILE A 56 -13.60 2.06 -5.39
N GLY A 57 -13.55 0.72 -5.37
CA GLY A 57 -14.59 -0.12 -5.94
C GLY A 57 -15.94 0.05 -5.26
N VAL A 58 -15.96 0.10 -3.92
CA VAL A 58 -17.18 0.32 -3.13
C VAL A 58 -17.76 1.71 -3.40
N ASP A 59 -16.93 2.75 -3.38
CA ASP A 59 -17.38 4.13 -3.64
C ASP A 59 -17.97 4.26 -5.05
N THR A 60 -17.29 3.68 -6.05
CA THR A 60 -17.76 3.68 -7.43
C THR A 60 -19.09 2.95 -7.57
N MET A 61 -19.22 1.77 -6.96
CA MET A 61 -20.47 1.00 -6.97
C MET A 61 -21.61 1.80 -6.34
N HIS A 62 -21.35 2.44 -5.19
CA HIS A 62 -22.35 3.26 -4.51
C HIS A 62 -22.85 4.39 -5.42
N VAL A 63 -21.92 5.14 -6.03
CA VAL A 63 -22.26 6.23 -6.98
C VAL A 63 -23.10 5.72 -8.14
N VAL A 64 -22.72 4.59 -8.75
CA VAL A 64 -23.45 3.99 -9.88
C VAL A 64 -24.86 3.53 -9.47
N CYS A 65 -25.00 2.86 -8.33
CA CYS A 65 -26.30 2.42 -7.82
C CYS A 65 -27.23 3.61 -7.55
N THR A 66 -26.71 4.68 -6.93
CA THR A 66 -27.47 5.92 -6.71
C THR A 66 -27.89 6.55 -8.04
N ALA A 67 -26.97 6.71 -8.99
CA ALA A 67 -27.27 7.28 -10.30
C ALA A 67 -28.30 6.46 -11.08
N HIS A 68 -28.20 5.12 -11.04
CA HIS A 68 -29.16 4.21 -11.65
C HIS A 68 -30.56 4.37 -11.03
N GLY A 69 -30.64 4.43 -9.69
CA GLY A 69 -31.89 4.69 -8.98
C GLY A 69 -32.52 6.02 -9.40
N CYS A 70 -31.75 7.12 -9.37
CA CYS A 70 -32.22 8.44 -9.80
C CYS A 70 -32.69 8.46 -11.26
N SER A 71 -31.99 7.76 -12.15
CA SER A 71 -32.36 7.67 -13.57
C SER A 71 -33.69 6.94 -13.76
N LEU A 72 -33.94 5.89 -12.98
CA LEU A 72 -35.23 5.20 -13.01
C LEU A 72 -36.36 6.15 -12.62
N PHE A 73 -36.24 6.87 -11.51
CA PHE A 73 -37.25 7.86 -11.09
C PHE A 73 -37.45 8.98 -12.12
N ALA A 74 -36.37 9.43 -12.77
CA ALA A 74 -36.43 10.44 -13.82
C ALA A 74 -37.15 9.93 -15.07
N ALA A 75 -37.09 8.63 -15.39
CA ALA A 75 -37.69 8.05 -16.59
C ALA A 75 -39.21 7.82 -16.48
N ILE A 76 -39.73 7.68 -15.26
CA ILE A 76 -41.18 7.50 -14.98
C ILE A 76 -41.88 8.79 -14.53
N ARG A 77 -41.14 9.90 -14.43
CA ARG A 77 -41.66 11.24 -14.19
C ARG A 77 -41.94 11.94 -15.52
#